data_AF-A0A067MKA3-F1
#
_entry.id   AF-A0A067MKA3-F1
#
_cell.length_a   1.000
_cell.length_b   1.000
_cell.length_c   1.000
_cell.angle_alpha   90.00
_cell.angle_beta   90.00
_cell.angle_gamma   90.00
#
_symmetry.space_group_name_H-M   'P 1'
#
loop_
_entity.id
_entity.type
_entity.pdbx_description
1 polymer ?
#
loop_
_entity_poly.entity_id
_entity_poly.type
_entity_poly.pdbx_seq_one_letter_code
_entity_poly.pdbx_strand_id
1 'polypeptide(L)'
;MVCLNLPPHLRFLPENMYLAGLVPGPHPLTGHKHNHFLDILVDQLETSFHPGLFFTKTASYPLGRRARAALVGVVSDVVAARSSTGLGPSTRGDNLCSFCGISKGAMENFDRTQWPDRDDDAHRKLAEQWRDASTEAERDDIFSRYGIRWTPFFRLSYWNPRKMVVIDSMHNLLLGVLKRHCLTLWGMNDDRPDGD
;
A
#
# COMPACT_ATOMS: atom_id res chain seq x y z
N MET A 1 3.15 -5.04 -12.02
CA MET A 1 2.26 -3.90 -12.36
C MET A 1 1.35 -4.30 -13.51
N VAL A 2 0.16 -3.72 -13.56
CA VAL A 2 -0.88 -4.06 -14.54
C VAL A 2 -1.33 -2.78 -15.26
N CYS A 3 -1.48 -2.84 -16.58
CA CYS A 3 -1.97 -1.72 -17.38
C CYS A 3 -3.51 -1.66 -17.33
N LEU A 4 -4.06 -0.66 -16.64
CA LEU A 4 -5.51 -0.52 -16.48
C LEU A 4 -6.25 -0.06 -17.74
N ASN A 5 -5.51 0.42 -18.76
CA ASN A 5 -6.08 0.81 -20.05
C ASN A 5 -6.48 -0.40 -20.91
N LEU A 6 -6.01 -1.61 -20.56
CA LEU A 6 -6.44 -2.83 -21.24
C LEU A 6 -7.86 -3.23 -20.82
N PRO A 7 -8.63 -3.91 -21.70
CA PRO A 7 -9.88 -4.58 -21.33
C PRO A 7 -9.70 -5.49 -20.11
N PRO A 8 -10.68 -5.57 -19.18
CA PRO A 8 -10.54 -6.31 -17.92
C PRO A 8 -10.04 -7.75 -18.06
N HIS A 9 -10.50 -8.47 -19.08
CA HIS A 9 -10.11 -9.86 -19.35
C HIS A 9 -8.67 -10.04 -19.83
N LEU A 10 -7.98 -8.96 -20.24
CA LEU A 10 -6.58 -9.00 -20.68
C LEU A 10 -5.59 -8.52 -19.61
N ARG A 11 -6.05 -7.74 -18.62
CA ARG A 11 -5.19 -7.04 -17.65
C ARG A 11 -4.25 -7.97 -16.88
N PHE A 12 -4.75 -9.13 -16.47
CA PHE A 12 -4.04 -10.06 -15.60
C PHE A 12 -3.48 -11.28 -16.34
N LEU A 13 -3.49 -11.26 -17.68
CA LEU A 13 -2.78 -12.27 -18.45
C LEU A 13 -1.27 -12.10 -18.22
N PRO A 14 -0.50 -13.20 -18.04
CA PRO A 14 0.92 -13.13 -17.74
C PRO A 14 1.72 -12.24 -18.72
N GLU A 15 1.37 -12.25 -20.00
CA GLU A 15 1.99 -11.45 -21.06
C GLU A 15 1.73 -9.93 -20.94
N ASN A 16 0.70 -9.53 -20.20
CA ASN A 16 0.33 -8.12 -19.97
C ASN A 16 0.76 -7.62 -18.58
N MET A 17 1.42 -8.46 -17.79
CA MET A 17 1.94 -8.11 -16.48
C MET A 17 3.39 -7.65 -16.58
N TYR A 18 3.67 -6.47 -16.05
CA TYR A 18 5.02 -5.92 -15.99
C TYR A 18 5.68 -6.22 -14.64
N LEU A 19 6.77 -6.98 -14.64
CA LEU A 19 7.60 -7.20 -13.45
C LEU A 19 8.48 -5.96 -13.22
N ALA A 20 8.13 -5.16 -12.22
CA ALA A 20 8.84 -3.91 -11.91
C ALA A 20 10.10 -4.10 -11.05
N GLY A 21 10.21 -5.21 -10.33
CA GLY A 21 11.35 -5.47 -9.46
C GLY A 21 11.20 -6.78 -8.70
N LEU A 22 12.34 -7.29 -8.21
CA LEU A 22 12.43 -8.47 -7.37
C LEU A 22 13.15 -8.08 -6.08
N VAL A 23 12.50 -8.35 -4.95
CA VAL A 23 13.09 -8.18 -3.63
C VAL A 23 13.61 -9.54 -3.17
N PRO A 24 14.90 -9.68 -2.82
CA PRO A 24 15.44 -10.95 -2.36
C PRO A 24 14.79 -11.38 -1.04
N GLY A 25 14.35 -12.63 -0.98
CA GLY A 25 13.96 -13.31 0.26
C GLY A 25 15.18 -13.89 1.02
N PRO A 26 14.99 -14.65 2.10
CA PRO A 26 13.72 -15.19 2.62
C PRO A 26 13.04 -14.32 3.69
N HIS A 27 13.75 -13.32 4.24
CA HIS A 27 13.23 -12.48 5.31
C HIS A 27 12.67 -11.15 4.77
N PRO A 28 11.58 -10.64 5.37
CA PRO A 28 11.12 -9.30 5.06
C PRO A 28 12.23 -8.28 5.29
N LEU A 29 12.38 -7.33 4.37
CA LEU A 29 13.32 -6.23 4.53
C LEU A 29 12.96 -5.43 5.79
N THR A 30 13.90 -5.31 6.71
CA THR A 30 13.71 -4.58 7.97
C THR A 30 13.67 -3.06 7.73
N GLY A 31 12.82 -2.37 8.48
CA GLY A 31 12.80 -0.91 8.52
C GLY A 31 12.37 -0.31 7.18
N HIS A 32 13.18 0.60 6.66
CA HIS A 32 12.91 1.36 5.45
C HIS A 32 13.77 0.90 4.25
N LYS A 33 14.44 -0.26 4.34
CA LYS A 33 15.35 -0.77 3.28
C LYS A 33 14.63 -1.12 1.98
N HIS A 34 13.33 -1.45 2.02
CA HIS A 34 12.53 -1.66 0.82
C HIS A 34 12.37 -0.39 -0.01
N ASN A 35 12.60 0.79 0.59
CA ASN A 35 12.57 2.06 -0.12
C ASN A 35 13.60 2.09 -1.26
N HIS A 36 14.78 1.48 -1.10
CA HIS A 36 15.78 1.45 -2.18
C HIS A 36 15.27 0.80 -3.48
N PHE A 37 14.43 -0.23 -3.37
CA PHE A 37 13.80 -0.86 -4.53
C PHE A 37 12.65 -0.01 -5.08
N LEU A 38 11.87 0.60 -4.19
CA LEU A 38 10.78 1.49 -4.57
C LEU A 38 11.29 2.78 -5.22
N ASP A 39 12.49 3.26 -4.86
CA ASP A 39 13.07 4.48 -5.42
C ASP A 39 13.26 4.36 -6.92
N ILE A 40 13.81 3.23 -7.39
CA ILE A 40 14.01 2.96 -8.83
C ILE A 40 12.67 3.01 -9.58
N LEU A 41 11.63 2.40 -9.00
CA LEU A 41 10.30 2.40 -9.60
C LEU A 41 9.68 3.81 -9.60
N VAL A 42 9.82 4.54 -8.50
CA VAL A 42 9.24 5.87 -8.36
C VAL A 42 9.92 6.88 -9.28
N ASP A 43 11.24 6.82 -9.48
CA ASP A 43 11.97 7.67 -10.43
C ASP A 43 11.37 7.55 -11.85
N GLN A 44 11.06 6.31 -12.26
CA GLN A 44 10.43 6.03 -13.54
C GLN A 44 8.98 6.52 -13.58
N LEU A 45 8.21 6.31 -12.51
CA LEU A 45 6.81 6.73 -12.42
C LEU A 45 6.66 8.26 -12.41
N GLU A 46 7.55 8.97 -11.73
CA GLU A 46 7.56 10.44 -11.67
C GLU A 46 7.77 11.02 -13.06
N THR A 47 8.83 10.58 -13.75
CA THR A 47 9.13 10.99 -15.14
C THR A 47 8.01 10.62 -16.11
N SER A 48 7.41 9.43 -15.91
CA SER A 48 6.30 8.94 -16.74
C SER A 48 5.01 9.72 -16.51
N PHE A 49 4.81 10.31 -15.33
CA PHE A 49 3.64 11.13 -15.05
C PHE A 49 3.83 12.56 -15.55
N HIS A 50 4.93 13.20 -15.15
CA HIS A 50 5.23 14.58 -15.51
C HIS A 50 6.73 14.77 -15.75
N PRO A 51 7.17 15.16 -16.95
CA PRO A 51 6.37 15.65 -18.08
C PRO A 51 5.64 14.56 -18.89
N GLY A 52 6.04 13.29 -18.73
CA GLY A 52 5.65 12.15 -19.57
C GLY A 52 6.77 11.69 -20.51
N LEU A 53 6.69 10.44 -20.99
CA LEU A 53 7.67 9.85 -21.90
C LEU A 53 7.33 10.18 -23.35
N PHE A 54 8.30 10.67 -24.12
CA PHE A 54 8.14 10.89 -25.56
C PHE A 54 8.65 9.68 -26.34
N PHE A 55 7.74 8.98 -27.02
CA PHE A 55 8.09 7.92 -27.94
C PHE A 55 8.30 8.51 -29.33
N THR A 56 9.46 8.24 -29.94
CA THR A 56 9.80 8.76 -31.26
C THR A 56 8.91 8.19 -32.37
N LYS A 57 8.39 6.97 -32.17
CA LYS A 57 7.47 6.30 -33.09
C LYS A 57 6.61 5.27 -32.36
N THR A 58 5.34 5.17 -32.71
CA THR A 58 4.44 4.09 -32.30
C THR A 58 3.65 3.58 -33.51
N ALA A 59 2.95 2.45 -33.41
CA ALA A 59 2.20 1.86 -34.52
C ALA A 59 1.19 2.85 -35.15
N SER A 60 0.48 3.62 -34.33
CA SER A 60 -0.50 4.61 -34.79
C SER A 60 0.05 6.03 -34.96
N TYR A 61 1.26 6.31 -34.46
CA TYR A 61 1.86 7.66 -34.49
C TYR A 61 3.31 7.58 -35.02
N PRO A 62 3.50 7.66 -36.36
CA PRO A 62 4.83 7.55 -36.98
C PRO A 62 5.75 8.73 -36.66
N LEU A 63 5.19 9.89 -36.33
CA LEU A 63 5.93 11.11 -35.93
C LEU A 63 6.14 11.21 -34.41
N GLY A 64 5.86 10.12 -33.69
CA GLY A 64 6.00 10.05 -32.25
C GLY A 64 4.80 10.58 -31.48
N ARG A 65 4.80 10.31 -30.17
CA ARG A 65 3.74 10.73 -29.25
C ARG A 65 4.26 10.76 -27.83
N ARG A 66 3.81 11.74 -27.05
CA ARG A 66 3.99 11.75 -25.60
C ARG A 66 2.94 10.86 -24.94
N ALA A 67 3.37 9.91 -24.13
CA ALA A 67 2.50 9.13 -23.26
C ALA A 67 2.77 9.49 -21.79
N ARG A 68 1.73 9.36 -20.97
CA ARG A 68 1.83 9.53 -19.53
C ARG A 68 1.32 8.27 -18.84
N ALA A 69 1.96 7.92 -17.73
CA ALA A 69 1.53 6.85 -16.86
C ALA A 69 1.41 7.37 -15.43
N ALA A 70 0.43 6.86 -14.69
CA ALA A 70 0.23 7.17 -13.29
C ALA A 70 -0.03 5.86 -12.54
N LEU A 71 0.52 5.75 -11.33
CA LEU A 71 0.17 4.68 -10.40
C LEU A 71 -1.21 4.97 -9.79
N VAL A 72 -2.19 4.09 -10.06
CA VAL A 72 -3.57 4.30 -9.59
C VAL A 72 -3.83 3.66 -8.22
N GLY A 73 -3.14 2.56 -7.91
CA GLY A 73 -3.21 1.96 -6.59
C GLY A 73 -2.27 0.79 -6.38
N VAL A 74 -2.05 0.49 -5.11
CA VAL A 74 -1.29 -0.66 -4.62
C VAL A 74 -2.28 -1.70 -4.11
N VAL A 75 -2.20 -2.91 -4.66
CA VAL A 75 -2.99 -4.08 -4.24
C VAL A 75 -2.03 -5.04 -3.56
N SER A 76 -2.22 -5.24 -2.27
CA SER A 76 -1.40 -6.14 -1.47
C SER A 76 -2.10 -6.49 -0.16
N ASP A 77 -1.57 -7.47 0.57
CA ASP A 77 -2.01 -7.74 1.93
C ASP A 77 -1.80 -6.51 2.85
N VAL A 78 -2.43 -6.52 4.02
CA VAL A 78 -2.40 -5.39 4.96
C VAL A 78 -0.98 -5.06 5.44
N VAL A 79 -0.09 -6.05 5.57
CA VAL A 79 1.28 -5.85 6.06
C VAL A 79 2.10 -5.13 4.99
N ALA A 80 2.07 -5.63 3.76
CA ALA A 80 2.75 -5.04 2.61
C ALA A 80 2.19 -3.66 2.29
N ALA A 81 0.86 -3.50 2.25
CA ALA A 81 0.20 -2.22 1.97
C ALA A 81 0.68 -1.13 2.93
N ARG A 82 0.67 -1.40 4.24
CA ARG A 82 1.08 -0.44 5.26
C ARG A 82 2.56 -0.13 5.20
N SER A 83 3.39 -1.15 4.94
CA SER A 83 4.82 -0.97 4.72
C SER A 83 5.11 -0.05 3.54
N SER A 84 4.40 -0.25 2.43
CA SER A 84 4.48 0.55 1.20
C SER A 84 3.93 1.96 1.36
N THR A 85 2.92 2.18 2.19
CA THR A 85 2.34 3.52 2.39
C THR A 85 2.97 4.31 3.51
N GLY A 86 3.90 3.71 4.24
CA GLY A 86 4.54 4.37 5.39
C GLY A 86 3.68 4.36 6.65
N LEU A 87 2.64 3.52 6.72
CA LEU A 87 1.85 3.33 7.94
C LEU A 87 2.46 2.21 8.79
N GLY A 88 2.51 2.43 10.11
CA GLY A 88 2.97 1.44 11.08
C GLY A 88 1.96 0.31 11.28
N PRO A 89 2.22 -0.69 12.13
CA PRO A 89 1.31 -1.82 12.33
C PRO A 89 -0.09 -1.40 12.80
N SER A 90 -1.12 -2.15 12.39
CA SER A 90 -2.52 -1.93 12.82
C SER A 90 -2.77 -2.21 14.30
N THR A 91 -1.82 -2.83 14.98
CA THR A 91 -1.90 -3.15 16.41
C THR A 91 -1.64 -1.94 17.31
N ARG A 92 -1.18 -0.81 16.76
CA ARG A 92 -0.66 0.33 17.51
C ARG A 92 -1.65 1.50 17.57
N GLY A 93 -2.17 1.78 18.77
CA GLY A 93 -2.88 3.03 19.10
C GLY A 93 -3.93 3.45 18.06
N ASP A 94 -3.73 4.64 17.48
CA ASP A 94 -4.61 5.29 16.52
C ASP A 94 -4.36 4.86 15.07
N ASN A 95 -3.51 3.84 14.84
CA ASN A 95 -3.17 3.33 13.53
C ASN A 95 -3.96 2.08 13.12
N LEU A 96 -5.06 1.77 13.78
CA LEU A 96 -5.86 0.59 13.49
C LEU A 96 -6.25 0.49 12.01
N CYS A 97 -6.85 1.56 11.47
CA CYS A 97 -7.38 1.60 10.11
C CYS A 97 -6.49 2.43 9.17
N SER A 98 -6.31 1.99 7.92
CA SER A 98 -5.61 2.77 6.89
C SER A 98 -6.45 3.93 6.34
N PHE A 99 -7.78 3.89 6.52
CA PHE A 99 -8.72 4.84 5.92
C PHE A 99 -9.30 5.86 6.89
N CYS A 100 -9.43 5.52 8.18
CA CYS A 100 -9.94 6.41 9.22
C CYS A 100 -8.98 6.44 10.42
N GLY A 101 -9.18 7.42 11.30
CA GLY A 101 -8.41 7.65 12.51
C GLY A 101 -8.98 6.98 13.77
N ILE A 102 -9.86 5.98 13.61
CA ILE A 102 -10.43 5.28 14.75
C ILE A 102 -9.31 4.59 15.55
N SER A 103 -9.32 4.78 16.86
CA SER A 103 -8.35 4.15 17.74
C SER A 103 -8.73 2.69 18.00
N LYS A 104 -7.72 1.88 18.36
CA LYS A 104 -7.98 0.49 18.74
C LYS A 104 -8.95 0.35 19.91
N GLY A 105 -8.95 1.30 20.85
CA GLY A 105 -9.89 1.30 22.00
C GLY A 105 -11.34 1.54 21.60
N ALA A 106 -11.58 2.18 20.44
CA ALA A 106 -12.90 2.45 19.91
C ALA A 106 -13.29 1.47 18.78
N MET A 107 -12.63 0.32 18.64
CA MET A 107 -12.85 -0.60 17.52
C MET A 107 -14.29 -1.16 17.43
N GLU A 108 -15.01 -1.19 18.55
CA GLU A 108 -16.41 -1.63 18.64
C GLU A 108 -17.42 -0.53 18.26
N ASN A 109 -16.94 0.67 17.89
CA ASN A 109 -17.81 1.72 17.39
C ASN A 109 -18.16 1.46 15.92
N PHE A 110 -19.32 0.87 15.68
CA PHE A 110 -19.84 0.61 14.33
C PHE A 110 -20.56 1.80 13.70
N ASP A 111 -20.75 2.91 14.42
CA ASP A 111 -21.34 4.13 13.87
C ASP A 111 -20.31 4.90 13.05
N ARG A 112 -20.37 4.70 11.73
CA ARG A 112 -19.46 5.32 10.76
C ARG A 112 -19.46 6.85 10.83
N THR A 113 -20.53 7.49 11.30
CA THR A 113 -20.59 8.96 11.41
C THR A 113 -19.62 9.51 12.47
N GLN A 114 -19.20 8.66 13.40
CA GLN A 114 -18.27 9.00 14.48
C GLN A 114 -16.81 8.69 14.13
N TRP A 115 -16.54 8.16 12.94
CA TRP A 115 -15.18 7.77 12.56
C TRP A 115 -14.44 8.99 12.02
N PRO A 116 -13.36 9.43 12.69
CA PRO A 116 -12.59 10.57 12.22
C PRO A 116 -11.90 10.23 10.89
N ASP A 117 -11.93 11.17 9.95
CA ASP A 117 -11.12 11.07 8.75
C ASP A 117 -9.63 11.22 9.09
N ARG A 118 -8.76 10.53 8.33
CA ARG A 118 -7.33 10.84 8.37
C ARG A 118 -7.06 12.08 7.54
N ASP A 119 -6.28 12.99 8.09
CA ASP A 119 -5.76 14.15 7.38
C ASP A 119 -4.57 13.73 6.50
N ASP A 120 -4.77 13.81 5.18
CA ASP A 120 -3.78 13.45 4.17
C ASP A 120 -2.57 14.40 4.19
N ASP A 121 -2.78 15.68 4.48
CA ASP A 121 -1.73 16.69 4.55
C ASP A 121 -0.90 16.52 5.82
N ALA A 122 -1.56 16.25 6.95
CA ALA A 122 -0.87 15.91 8.19
C ALA A 122 -0.03 14.63 8.02
N HIS A 123 -0.57 13.62 7.34
CA HIS A 123 0.17 12.39 7.03
C HIS A 123 1.44 12.70 6.25
N ARG A 124 1.34 13.47 5.16
CA ARG A 124 2.49 13.87 4.34
C ARG A 124 3.52 14.63 5.16
N LYS A 125 3.11 15.63 5.95
CA LYS A 125 4.01 16.41 6.81
C LYS A 125 4.75 15.53 7.82
N LEU A 126 4.07 14.59 8.46
CA LEU A 126 4.69 13.64 9.40
C LEU A 126 5.68 12.71 8.70
N ALA A 127 5.35 12.25 7.49
CA ALA A 127 6.27 11.46 6.68
C ALA A 127 7.51 12.26 6.25
N GLU A 128 7.36 13.54 5.90
CA GLU A 128 8.46 14.44 5.57
C GLU A 128 9.35 14.73 6.79
N GLN A 129 8.75 14.99 7.95
CA GLN A 129 9.47 15.12 9.22
C GLN A 129 10.29 13.87 9.55
N TRP A 130 9.72 12.68 9.31
CA TRP A 130 10.45 11.43 9.47
C TRP A 130 11.63 11.33 8.48
N ARG A 131 11.45 11.75 7.23
CA ARG A 131 12.53 11.73 6.21
C ARG A 131 13.68 12.64 6.62
N ASP A 132 13.33 13.87 7.02
CA ASP A 132 14.23 14.99 7.28
C ASP A 132 14.84 14.97 8.69
N ALA A 133 14.39 14.04 9.55
CA ALA A 133 14.99 13.76 10.84
C ALA A 133 16.49 13.45 10.70
N SER A 134 17.30 14.03 11.60
CA SER A 134 18.76 14.03 11.50
C SER A 134 19.36 12.71 11.97
N THR A 135 18.65 11.98 12.84
CA THR A 135 19.13 10.72 13.43
C THR A 135 18.11 9.60 13.30
N GLU A 136 18.58 8.35 13.30
CA GLU A 136 17.68 7.18 13.32
C GLU A 136 16.84 7.14 14.61
N ALA A 137 17.37 7.64 15.73
CA ALA A 137 16.63 7.74 16.99
C ALA A 137 15.43 8.71 16.88
N GLU A 138 15.60 9.85 16.20
CA GLU A 138 14.50 10.78 15.92
C GLU A 138 13.44 10.15 15.01
N ARG A 139 13.88 9.43 13.98
CA ARG A 139 12.99 8.65 13.10
C ARG A 139 12.17 7.63 13.89
N ASP A 140 12.83 6.93 14.80
CA ASP A 140 12.19 5.95 15.66
C ASP A 140 11.20 6.61 16.62
N ASP A 141 11.49 7.79 17.20
CA ASP A 141 10.53 8.53 18.05
C ASP A 141 9.30 8.98 17.25
N ILE A 142 9.50 9.55 16.05
CA ILE A 142 8.40 10.00 15.18
C ILE A 142 7.52 8.80 14.79
N PHE A 143 8.13 7.70 14.33
CA PHE A 143 7.40 6.48 14.01
C PHE A 143 6.78 5.86 15.26
N SER A 144 7.41 6.02 16.42
CA SER A 144 6.89 5.54 17.70
C SER A 144 5.59 6.24 18.08
N ARG A 145 5.58 7.56 17.94
CA ARG A 145 4.49 8.44 18.32
C ARG A 145 3.33 8.39 17.33
N TYR A 146 3.62 8.52 16.04
CA TYR A 146 2.59 8.68 15.02
C TYR A 146 2.37 7.43 14.18
N GLY A 147 3.30 6.48 14.18
CA GLY A 147 3.26 5.30 13.29
C GLY A 147 3.24 5.68 11.81
N ILE A 148 3.88 6.79 11.45
CA ILE A 148 4.03 7.26 10.08
C ILE A 148 5.52 7.37 9.77
N ARG A 149 5.90 6.96 8.57
CA ARG A 149 7.27 7.05 8.04
C ARG A 149 7.25 7.38 6.55
N TRP A 150 8.38 7.85 6.04
CA TRP A 150 8.55 8.14 4.63
C TRP A 150 8.63 6.87 3.78
N THR A 151 8.07 6.97 2.58
CA THR A 151 8.24 6.01 1.49
C THR A 151 8.44 6.77 0.17
N PRO A 152 9.15 6.19 -0.81
CA PRO A 152 9.40 6.85 -2.09
C PRO A 152 8.12 7.31 -2.80
N PHE A 153 6.98 6.64 -2.60
CA PHE A 153 5.72 7.03 -3.20
C PHE A 153 5.29 8.47 -2.87
N PHE A 154 5.72 9.04 -1.74
CA PHE A 154 5.44 10.45 -1.42
C PHE A 154 6.08 11.45 -2.40
N ARG A 155 7.07 11.05 -3.21
CA ARG A 155 7.62 11.86 -4.31
C ARG A 155 6.63 12.03 -5.47
N LEU A 156 5.71 11.10 -5.64
CA LEU A 156 4.64 11.23 -6.63
C LEU A 156 3.64 12.28 -6.16
N SER A 157 3.55 13.40 -6.87
CA SER A 157 2.69 14.53 -6.50
C SER A 157 1.19 14.19 -6.41
N TYR A 158 0.77 13.15 -7.14
CA TYR A 158 -0.61 12.65 -7.17
C TYR A 158 -0.88 11.52 -6.17
N TRP A 159 0.15 11.03 -5.45
CA TRP A 159 0.00 9.88 -4.56
C TRP A 159 -0.73 10.26 -3.28
N ASN A 160 -1.73 9.45 -2.95
CA ASN A 160 -2.47 9.53 -1.70
C ASN A 160 -2.58 8.12 -1.09
N PRO A 161 -1.86 7.82 0.01
CA PRO A 161 -1.82 6.47 0.59
C PRO A 161 -3.18 5.99 1.10
N ARG A 162 -4.08 6.91 1.47
CA ARG A 162 -5.44 6.58 1.92
C ARG A 162 -6.34 6.15 0.76
N LYS A 163 -6.22 6.82 -0.38
CA LYS A 163 -7.11 6.61 -1.55
C LYS A 163 -6.58 5.59 -2.53
N MET A 164 -5.27 5.36 -2.54
CA MET A 164 -4.57 4.54 -3.53
C MET A 164 -4.09 3.19 -2.96
N VAL A 165 -4.61 2.77 -1.82
CA VAL A 165 -4.43 1.41 -1.29
C VAL A 165 -5.72 0.64 -1.43
N VAL A 166 -5.64 -0.52 -2.07
CA VAL A 166 -6.77 -1.44 -2.21
C VAL A 166 -6.67 -2.53 -1.17
N ILE A 167 -7.77 -2.79 -0.47
CA ILE A 167 -7.87 -3.91 0.46
C ILE A 167 -7.89 -5.19 -0.36
N ASP A 168 -6.91 -6.07 -0.13
CA ASP A 168 -6.91 -7.39 -0.73
C ASP A 168 -8.02 -8.27 -0.14
N SER A 169 -9.08 -8.46 -0.92
CA SER A 169 -10.23 -9.28 -0.54
C SER A 169 -9.87 -10.73 -0.23
N MET A 170 -8.88 -11.34 -0.90
CA MET A 170 -8.51 -12.73 -0.66
C MET A 170 -7.88 -12.87 0.73
N HIS A 171 -6.89 -12.02 1.04
CA HIS A 171 -6.20 -12.10 2.32
C HIS A 171 -7.03 -11.58 3.49
N ASN A 172 -7.84 -10.53 3.27
CA ASN A 172 -8.65 -9.95 4.33
C ASN A 172 -9.94 -10.75 4.60
N LEU A 173 -10.71 -11.07 3.56
CA LEU A 173 -12.01 -11.72 3.71
C LEU A 173 -11.87 -13.24 3.83
N LEU A 174 -11.23 -13.89 2.86
CA LEU A 174 -11.18 -15.37 2.81
C LEU A 174 -10.19 -15.92 3.85
N LEU A 175 -8.94 -15.46 3.82
CA LEU A 175 -7.89 -15.97 4.71
C LEU A 175 -7.91 -15.33 6.10
N GLY A 176 -8.56 -14.18 6.24
CA GLY A 176 -8.73 -13.47 7.51
C GLY A 176 -10.05 -13.82 8.18
N VAL A 177 -11.13 -13.14 7.76
CA VAL A 177 -12.44 -13.20 8.41
C VAL A 177 -13.05 -14.60 8.36
N LEU A 178 -13.16 -15.19 7.18
CA LEU A 178 -13.81 -16.49 6.99
C LEU A 178 -13.03 -17.60 7.72
N LYS A 179 -11.69 -17.62 7.56
CA LYS A 179 -10.82 -18.55 8.29
C LYS A 179 -11.02 -18.46 9.81
N ARG A 180 -11.02 -17.24 10.37
CA ARG A 180 -11.26 -17.04 11.82
C ARG A 180 -12.66 -17.51 12.22
N HIS A 181 -13.68 -17.20 11.43
CA HIS A 181 -15.04 -17.57 11.76
C HIS A 181 -15.24 -19.08 11.79
N CYS A 182 -14.81 -19.78 10.73
CA CYS A 182 -14.99 -21.23 10.63
C CYS A 182 -14.07 -21.99 11.59
N LEU A 183 -12.77 -21.69 11.58
CA LEU A 183 -11.80 -22.50 12.31
C LEU A 183 -11.71 -22.14 13.80
N THR A 184 -11.85 -20.85 14.14
CA THR A 184 -11.66 -20.38 15.52
C THR A 184 -12.98 -20.27 16.28
N LEU A 185 -14.01 -19.66 15.68
CA LEU A 185 -15.28 -19.43 16.37
C LEU A 185 -16.20 -20.65 16.28
N TRP A 186 -16.34 -21.25 15.09
CA TRP A 186 -17.17 -22.45 14.89
C TRP A 186 -16.42 -23.74 15.18
N GLY A 187 -15.08 -23.71 15.27
CA GLY A 187 -14.29 -24.88 15.62
C GLY A 187 -14.34 -25.98 14.56
N MET A 188 -14.54 -25.61 13.29
CA MET A 188 -14.48 -26.53 12.14
C MET A 188 -13.02 -26.87 11.81
N ASN A 189 -12.28 -27.42 12.78
CA ASN A 189 -10.90 -27.85 12.59
C ASN A 189 -10.79 -29.36 12.74
N ASP A 190 -9.94 -29.97 11.92
CA ASP A 190 -9.71 -31.42 11.90
C ASP A 190 -9.16 -31.98 13.24
N ASP A 191 -8.71 -31.10 14.14
CA ASP A 191 -8.19 -31.50 15.47
C ASP A 191 -9.30 -31.67 16.53
N ARG A 192 -10.56 -31.32 16.23
CA ARG A 192 -11.68 -31.56 17.13
C ARG A 192 -12.49 -32.74 16.62
N PRO A 193 -12.87 -33.70 17.49
CA PRO A 193 -13.76 -34.77 17.07
C PRO A 193 -15.09 -34.14 16.62
N ASP A 194 -15.52 -34.48 15.42
CA ASP A 194 -16.84 -34.13 14.93
C ASP A 194 -17.88 -34.71 15.90
N GLY A 195 -18.79 -33.87 16.37
CA GLY A 195 -19.88 -34.32 17.25
C GLY A 195 -20.90 -35.11 16.45
N ASP A 196 -21.15 -36.36 16.85
CA ASP A 196 -22.40 -37.07 16.54
C ASP A 196 -23.61 -36.35 17.15
#